data_AF-A0A314Y4R5-F1
#
_entry.id   AF-A0A314Y4R5-F1
#
_cell.length_a   1.000
_cell.length_b   1.000
_cell.length_c   1.000
_cell.angle_alpha   90.00
_cell.angle_beta   90.00
_cell.angle_gamma   90.00
#
_symmetry.space_group_name_H-M   'P 1'
#
loop_
_entity.id
_entity.type
_entity.pdbx_description
1 polymer ?
#
loop_
_entity_poly.entity_id
_entity_poly.type
_entity_poly.pdbx_seq_one_letter_code
_entity_poly.pdbx_strand_id
1 'polypeptide(L)'
;MENRSTRIAILNPDKCKPNKCKQECKRSCPVVRTGKLCIEVLPTSKDARISEELCIGCGICVKKCPFGAIEIINLPKSLDKYTTHRYGLNSFKLHRLPVPRPGEVLGLVGTNGIGKSTALKILAGQLKPNLGRFNNPPDWQEILAYFRGSELQSYFIHLLEDKLKVHFDFDAHVLNSI
;
A
#
# COMPACT_ATOMS: atom_id res chain seq x y z
N MET A 1 11.82 -8.87 14.51
CA MET A 1 10.77 -9.83 14.08
C MET A 1 9.51 -9.05 13.66
N GLU A 2 9.49 -8.44 12.47
CA GLU A 2 8.35 -7.55 12.10
C GLU A 2 7.91 -7.70 10.64
N ASN A 3 8.08 -8.89 10.07
CA ASN A 3 7.92 -9.11 8.63
C ASN A 3 6.65 -9.90 8.26
N ARG A 4 5.54 -9.75 9.00
CA ARG A 4 4.43 -10.70 8.86
C ARG A 4 3.30 -10.40 7.86
N SER A 5 3.15 -9.31 7.12
CA SER A 5 1.88 -8.98 6.39
C SER A 5 0.58 -9.13 7.24
N THR A 6 -0.11 -8.04 7.60
CA THR A 6 -1.32 -8.20 8.42
C THR A 6 -2.41 -8.71 7.49
N ARG A 7 -2.62 -10.02 7.52
CA ARG A 7 -3.70 -10.68 6.79
C ARG A 7 -4.95 -10.61 7.65
N ILE A 8 -6.03 -10.15 7.06
CA ILE A 8 -7.32 -10.01 7.74
C ILE A 8 -8.42 -10.60 6.87
N ALA A 9 -9.42 -11.17 7.52
CA ALA A 9 -10.63 -11.66 6.87
C ALA A 9 -11.65 -10.52 6.74
N ILE A 10 -12.14 -10.27 5.53
CA ILE A 10 -13.24 -9.34 5.23
C ILE A 10 -14.47 -10.15 4.82
N LEU A 11 -15.65 -9.65 5.20
CA LEU A 11 -16.93 -10.21 4.80
C LEU A 11 -17.55 -9.39 3.68
N ASN A 12 -18.09 -10.08 2.66
CA ASN A 12 -19.06 -9.54 1.72
C ASN A 12 -20.48 -9.77 2.28
N PRO A 13 -21.21 -8.70 2.69
CA PRO A 13 -22.55 -8.82 3.28
C PRO A 13 -23.59 -9.45 2.36
N ASP A 14 -23.51 -9.20 1.05
CA ASP A 14 -24.50 -9.67 0.06
C ASP A 14 -24.48 -11.20 -0.10
N LYS A 15 -23.31 -11.80 0.09
CA LYS A 15 -23.14 -13.27 0.06
C LYS A 15 -23.38 -13.92 1.42
N CYS A 16 -23.32 -13.16 2.51
CA CYS A 16 -23.45 -13.72 3.85
C CYS A 16 -24.90 -14.08 4.17
N LYS A 17 -25.16 -15.36 4.48
CA LYS A 17 -26.49 -15.84 4.89
C LYS A 17 -26.39 -16.62 6.21
N PRO A 18 -26.31 -15.93 7.37
CA PRO A 18 -26.14 -16.55 8.69
C PRO A 18 -27.19 -17.62 9.03
N ASN A 19 -28.42 -17.40 8.58
CA ASN A 19 -29.55 -18.33 8.76
C ASN A 19 -29.41 -19.64 7.96
N LYS A 20 -28.55 -19.70 6.93
CA LYS A 20 -28.39 -20.86 6.04
C LYS A 20 -27.00 -21.50 6.08
N CYS A 21 -26.03 -20.93 6.80
CA CYS A 21 -24.64 -21.41 6.82
C CYS A 21 -24.21 -22.13 8.09
N LYS A 22 -25.11 -22.33 9.07
CA LYS A 22 -24.79 -22.91 10.41
C LYS A 22 -23.66 -22.18 11.16
N GLN A 23 -23.38 -20.93 10.80
CA GLN A 23 -22.32 -20.09 11.37
C GLN A 23 -20.92 -20.77 11.39
N GLU A 24 -20.59 -21.56 10.37
CA GLU A 24 -19.33 -22.31 10.28
C GLU A 24 -18.07 -21.45 10.41
N CYS A 25 -18.12 -20.18 9.98
CA CYS A 25 -17.03 -19.23 10.14
C CYS A 25 -16.67 -18.99 11.61
N LYS A 26 -17.67 -18.83 12.49
CA LYS A 26 -17.49 -18.66 13.94
C LYS A 26 -17.03 -19.96 14.59
N ARG A 27 -17.68 -21.10 14.26
CA ARG A 27 -17.38 -22.42 14.83
C ARG A 27 -15.96 -22.90 14.51
N SER A 28 -15.48 -22.60 13.30
CA SER A 28 -14.17 -23.05 12.81
C SER A 28 -13.03 -22.07 13.11
N CYS A 29 -13.30 -20.86 13.61
CA CYS A 29 -12.26 -19.85 13.84
C CYS A 29 -11.40 -20.21 15.06
N PRO A 30 -10.06 -20.36 14.92
CA PRO A 30 -9.18 -20.67 16.05
C PRO A 30 -9.24 -19.65 17.18
N VAL A 31 -9.33 -18.35 16.83
CA VAL A 31 -9.34 -17.26 17.81
C VAL A 31 -10.63 -17.28 18.64
N VAL A 32 -11.76 -17.61 18.00
CA VAL A 32 -13.03 -17.83 18.72
C VAL A 32 -12.96 -19.06 19.61
N ARG A 33 -12.34 -20.15 19.14
CA ARG A 33 -12.14 -21.36 19.96
C ARG A 33 -11.24 -21.12 21.19
N THR A 34 -10.36 -20.13 21.14
CA THR A 34 -9.58 -19.68 22.31
C THR A 34 -10.34 -18.74 23.25
N GLY A 35 -11.63 -18.46 23.00
CA GLY A 35 -12.50 -17.66 23.86
C GLY A 35 -12.57 -16.16 23.52
N LYS A 36 -11.91 -15.70 22.45
CA LYS A 36 -11.94 -14.29 22.03
C LYS A 36 -13.03 -14.04 20.99
N LEU A 37 -13.64 -12.85 21.00
CA LEU A 37 -14.72 -12.46 20.08
C LEU A 37 -14.19 -12.01 18.71
N CYS A 38 -13.47 -12.89 18.00
CA CYS A 38 -12.95 -12.57 16.67
C CYS A 38 -14.02 -12.57 15.58
N ILE A 39 -15.01 -13.48 15.66
CA ILE A 39 -16.15 -13.53 14.74
C ILE A 39 -17.44 -13.62 15.55
N GLU A 40 -18.31 -12.66 15.34
CA GLU A 40 -19.62 -12.55 15.98
C GLU A 40 -20.72 -12.72 14.94
N VAL A 41 -21.58 -13.72 15.14
CA VAL A 41 -22.71 -14.00 14.25
C VAL A 41 -23.73 -14.87 15.00
N LEU A 42 -25.00 -14.55 14.82
CA LEU A 42 -26.15 -15.32 15.28
C LEU A 42 -26.98 -15.76 14.06
N PRO A 43 -27.83 -16.80 14.18
CA PRO A 43 -28.74 -17.20 13.10
C PRO A 43 -29.69 -16.08 12.64
N THR A 44 -30.01 -15.15 13.55
CA THR A 44 -30.87 -13.99 13.32
C THR A 44 -30.12 -12.76 12.83
N SER A 45 -28.78 -12.78 12.84
CA SER A 45 -27.97 -11.67 12.34
C SER A 45 -28.16 -11.50 10.83
N LYS A 46 -28.13 -10.25 10.37
CA LYS A 46 -28.11 -9.92 8.94
C LYS A 46 -26.85 -10.49 8.27
N ASP A 47 -25.70 -10.30 8.90
CA ASP A 47 -24.38 -10.71 8.45
C ASP A 47 -23.48 -11.07 9.65
N ALA A 48 -22.25 -11.52 9.39
CA ALA A 48 -21.26 -11.77 10.42
C ALA A 48 -20.37 -10.54 10.64
N ARG A 49 -19.90 -10.34 11.87
CA ARG A 49 -18.91 -9.31 12.19
C ARG A 49 -17.56 -9.97 12.46
N ILE A 50 -16.49 -9.44 11.87
CA ILE A 50 -15.12 -9.93 12.04
C ILE A 50 -14.29 -8.80 12.63
N SER A 51 -13.66 -9.04 13.78
CA SER A 51 -12.78 -8.06 14.43
C SER A 51 -11.45 -7.94 13.69
N GLU A 52 -11.07 -6.72 13.35
CA GLU A 52 -9.82 -6.47 12.63
C GLU A 52 -8.58 -6.69 13.50
N GLU A 53 -8.68 -6.34 14.78
CA GLU A 53 -7.60 -6.43 15.75
C GLU A 53 -7.32 -7.88 16.17
N LEU A 54 -8.37 -8.69 16.29
CA LEU A 54 -8.25 -10.07 16.76
C LEU A 54 -8.00 -11.07 15.62
N CYS A 55 -8.26 -10.69 14.37
CA CYS A 55 -8.09 -11.59 13.24
C CYS A 55 -6.61 -11.82 12.92
N ILE A 56 -6.20 -13.09 12.95
CA ILE A 56 -4.82 -13.50 12.62
C ILE A 56 -4.62 -13.86 11.14
N GLY A 57 -5.68 -13.77 10.33
CA GLY A 57 -5.62 -14.06 8.90
C GLY A 57 -5.30 -15.53 8.56
N CYS A 58 -5.79 -16.49 9.34
CA CYS A 58 -5.55 -17.92 9.12
C CYS A 58 -6.27 -18.51 7.89
N GLY A 59 -7.34 -17.86 7.41
CA GLY A 59 -8.10 -18.29 6.22
C GLY A 59 -9.04 -19.49 6.42
N ILE A 60 -9.18 -20.02 7.64
CA ILE A 60 -10.08 -21.16 7.89
C ILE A 60 -11.55 -20.79 7.64
N CYS A 61 -11.96 -19.59 8.07
CA CYS A 61 -13.31 -19.07 7.84
C CYS A 61 -13.66 -18.97 6.35
N VAL A 62 -12.69 -18.63 5.50
CA VAL A 62 -12.85 -18.60 4.03
C VAL A 62 -13.16 -20.00 3.51
N LYS A 63 -12.33 -20.98 3.86
CA LYS A 63 -12.50 -22.38 3.40
C LYS A 63 -13.80 -23.03 3.89
N LYS A 64 -14.31 -22.58 5.03
CA LYS A 64 -15.51 -23.15 5.67
C LYS A 64 -16.80 -22.40 5.34
N CYS A 65 -16.71 -21.24 4.70
CA CYS A 65 -17.91 -20.49 4.32
C CYS A 65 -18.59 -21.16 3.11
N PRO A 66 -19.82 -21.70 3.25
CA PRO A 66 -20.51 -22.36 2.13
C PRO A 66 -20.93 -21.39 1.02
N PHE A 67 -21.00 -20.09 1.32
CA PHE A 67 -21.40 -19.04 0.38
C PHE A 67 -20.22 -18.26 -0.21
N GLY A 68 -18.98 -18.61 0.17
CA GLY A 68 -17.80 -17.85 -0.27
C GLY A 68 -17.88 -16.36 0.08
N ALA A 69 -18.49 -16.03 1.23
CA ALA A 69 -18.75 -14.65 1.64
C ALA A 69 -17.54 -13.99 2.31
N ILE A 70 -16.50 -14.75 2.67
CA ILE A 70 -15.34 -14.25 3.41
C ILE A 70 -14.11 -14.37 2.53
N GLU A 71 -13.28 -13.34 2.50
CA GLU A 71 -12.03 -13.30 1.75
C GLU A 71 -10.88 -12.83 2.65
N ILE A 72 -9.66 -13.29 2.38
CA ILE A 72 -8.47 -12.77 3.07
C ILE A 72 -7.87 -11.66 2.23
N ILE A 73 -7.75 -10.46 2.81
CA ILE A 73 -6.97 -9.38 2.23
C ILE A 73 -5.65 -9.21 2.98
N ASN A 74 -4.68 -8.62 2.30
CA ASN A 74 -3.45 -8.15 2.91
C ASN A 74 -3.61 -6.66 3.21
N LEU A 75 -3.54 -6.29 4.49
CA LEU A 75 -3.38 -4.88 4.85
C LEU A 75 -1.97 -4.43 4.47
N PRO A 76 -1.82 -3.22 3.91
CA PRO A 76 -0.52 -2.66 3.59
C PRO A 76 0.29 -2.51 4.89
N LYS A 77 1.40 -3.24 4.99
CA LYS A 77 2.39 -3.02 6.05
C LYS A 77 3.41 -1.98 5.64
N SER A 78 4.13 -1.48 6.65
CA SER A 78 5.25 -0.55 6.49
C SER A 78 6.07 -0.91 5.26
N LEU A 79 6.08 0.01 4.28
CA LEU A 79 6.79 -0.13 3.02
C LEU A 79 8.28 0.16 3.20
N ASP A 80 8.85 -0.04 4.40
CA ASP A 80 10.23 0.33 4.74
C ASP A 80 11.25 -0.22 3.75
N LYS A 81 11.03 -1.44 3.24
CA LYS A 81 11.85 -2.07 2.18
C LYS A 81 11.91 -1.23 0.89
N TYR A 82 10.82 -0.55 0.58
CA TYR A 82 10.67 0.28 -0.60
C TYR A 82 10.90 1.76 -0.28
N THR A 83 11.64 2.14 0.77
CA THR A 83 11.86 3.57 1.07
C THR A 83 12.75 4.21 0.01
N THR A 84 12.21 5.14 -0.78
CA THR A 84 12.97 5.95 -1.74
C THR A 84 13.62 7.17 -1.07
N HIS A 85 12.92 7.83 -0.16
CA HIS A 85 13.44 9.02 0.51
C HIS A 85 12.92 9.15 1.94
N ARG A 86 13.76 9.68 2.84
CA ARG A 86 13.39 9.99 4.23
C ARG A 86 14.03 11.32 4.62
N TYR A 87 13.29 12.23 5.24
CA TYR A 87 13.84 13.51 5.67
C TYR A 87 14.62 13.43 7.00
N GLY A 88 14.27 12.52 7.89
CA GLY A 88 14.89 12.41 9.20
C GLY A 88 14.39 11.24 10.04
N LEU A 89 14.97 11.10 11.24
CA LEU A 89 14.52 10.12 12.23
C LEU A 89 13.06 10.41 12.60
N ASN A 90 12.20 9.39 12.55
CA ASN A 90 10.75 9.51 12.77
C ASN A 90 10.02 10.56 11.90
N SER A 91 10.68 11.03 10.84
CA SER A 91 10.07 11.93 9.86
C SER A 91 9.42 11.15 8.71
N PHE A 92 8.76 11.89 7.83
CA PHE A 92 8.13 11.40 6.63
C PHE A 92 9.07 10.52 5.80
N LYS A 93 8.54 9.38 5.33
CA LYS A 93 9.21 8.46 4.40
C LYS A 93 8.39 8.38 3.12
N LEU A 94 9.02 8.67 2.00
CA LEU A 94 8.49 8.33 0.69
C LEU A 94 8.94 6.92 0.34
N HIS A 95 7.99 6.07 -0.01
CA HIS A 95 8.28 4.70 -0.39
C HIS A 95 8.49 4.57 -1.90
N ARG A 96 7.43 4.41 -2.69
CA ARG A 96 7.58 4.22 -4.13
C ARG A 96 7.55 5.54 -4.88
N LEU A 97 8.11 5.54 -6.08
CA LEU A 97 7.92 6.59 -7.07
C LEU A 97 7.03 6.09 -8.20
N PRO A 98 6.14 6.93 -8.72
CA PRO A 98 5.47 6.63 -9.98
C PRO A 98 6.46 6.78 -11.14
N VAL A 99 6.22 6.06 -12.23
CA VAL A 99 7.06 6.12 -13.43
C VAL A 99 6.35 6.97 -14.48
N PRO A 100 6.92 8.10 -14.90
CA PRO A 100 6.40 8.86 -16.03
C PRO A 100 6.71 8.12 -17.34
N ARG A 101 5.68 7.92 -18.18
CA ARG A 101 5.82 7.29 -19.49
C ARG A 101 5.67 8.32 -20.61
N PRO A 102 6.54 8.31 -21.63
CA PRO A 102 6.41 9.22 -22.77
C PRO A 102 5.06 9.07 -23.46
N GLY A 103 4.41 10.19 -23.80
CA GLY A 103 3.12 10.20 -24.48
C GLY A 103 1.90 9.95 -23.58
N GLU A 104 2.09 9.74 -22.27
CA GLU A 104 1.01 9.52 -21.32
C GLU A 104 0.95 10.63 -20.26
N VAL A 105 -0.26 10.98 -19.82
CA VAL A 105 -0.47 11.90 -18.69
C VAL A 105 -0.53 11.09 -17.39
N LEU A 106 0.46 11.29 -16.52
CA LEU A 106 0.51 10.64 -15.20
C LEU A 106 -0.20 11.51 -14.14
N GLY A 107 -1.38 11.07 -13.68
CA GLY A 107 -2.08 11.69 -12.56
C GLY A 107 -1.61 11.16 -11.20
N LEU A 108 -1.18 12.05 -10.29
CA LEU A 108 -0.80 11.69 -8.93
C LEU A 108 -1.83 12.19 -7.91
N VAL A 109 -2.73 11.30 -7.49
CA VAL A 109 -3.82 11.61 -6.54
C VAL A 109 -3.54 11.01 -5.16
N GLY A 110 -3.86 11.76 -4.11
CA GLY A 110 -3.73 11.30 -2.73
C GLY A 110 -3.97 12.42 -1.73
N THR A 111 -4.09 12.09 -0.44
CA THR A 111 -4.30 13.08 0.63
C THR A 111 -3.10 14.01 0.80
N ASN A 112 -3.30 15.13 1.49
CA ASN A 112 -2.20 16.04 1.84
C ASN A 112 -1.23 15.35 2.81
N GLY A 113 0.08 15.63 2.64
CA GLY A 113 1.12 15.00 3.45
C GLY A 113 1.53 13.58 3.04
N ILE A 114 0.93 12.99 1.98
CA ILE A 114 1.30 11.63 1.51
C ILE A 114 2.61 11.59 0.70
N GLY A 115 3.23 12.75 0.42
CA GLY A 115 4.52 12.84 -0.30
C GLY A 115 4.42 13.10 -1.80
N LYS A 116 3.28 13.57 -2.32
CA LYS A 116 3.12 13.93 -3.74
C LYS A 116 4.20 14.90 -4.21
N SER A 117 4.33 16.03 -3.51
CA SER A 117 5.36 17.04 -3.81
C SER A 117 6.78 16.52 -3.67
N THR A 118 7.04 15.60 -2.73
CA THR A 118 8.36 14.96 -2.58
C THR A 118 8.68 14.04 -3.77
N ALA A 119 7.72 13.22 -4.21
CA ALA A 119 7.89 12.36 -5.37
C ALA A 119 8.20 13.17 -6.63
N LEU A 120 7.45 14.26 -6.81
CA LEU A 120 7.61 15.19 -7.91
C LEU A 120 8.97 15.90 -7.92
N LYS A 121 9.46 16.38 -6.77
CA LYS A 121 10.82 16.94 -6.64
C LYS A 121 11.92 15.95 -6.99
N ILE A 122 11.72 14.67 -6.67
CA ILE A 122 12.69 13.61 -7.02
C ILE A 122 12.69 13.34 -8.52
N LEU A 123 11.51 13.24 -9.13
CA LEU A 123 11.40 13.05 -10.59
C LEU A 123 11.96 14.26 -11.35
N ALA A 124 11.82 15.47 -10.81
CA ALA A 124 12.41 16.69 -11.37
C ALA A 124 13.92 16.82 -11.18
N GLY A 125 14.58 15.89 -10.49
CA GLY A 125 16.01 15.98 -10.16
C GLY A 125 16.36 17.03 -9.10
N GLN A 126 15.39 17.78 -8.58
CA GLN A 126 15.57 18.78 -7.53
C GLN A 126 15.88 18.16 -6.16
N LEU A 127 15.51 16.89 -5.96
CA LEU A 127 15.77 16.15 -4.73
C LEU A 127 16.36 14.77 -5.04
N LYS A 128 17.60 14.52 -4.60
CA LYS A 128 18.20 13.19 -4.71
C LYS A 128 17.53 12.20 -3.74
N PRO A 129 17.10 11.01 -4.19
CA PRO A 129 16.58 9.98 -3.29
C PRO A 129 17.71 9.47 -2.38
N ASN A 130 17.41 9.24 -1.11
CA ASN A 130 18.43 8.79 -0.13
C ASN A 130 18.22 7.35 0.34
N LEU A 131 17.23 6.65 -0.22
CA LEU A 131 16.90 5.26 0.10
C LEU A 131 16.66 5.02 1.61
N GLY A 132 16.21 6.05 2.33
CA GLY A 132 16.02 6.01 3.77
C GLY A 132 17.26 6.35 4.61
N ARG A 133 18.44 6.49 3.99
CA ARG A 133 19.71 6.85 4.63
C ARG A 133 19.93 8.36 4.63
N PHE A 134 19.18 9.06 5.48
CA PHE A 134 19.27 10.54 5.56
C PHE A 134 20.57 11.06 6.20
N ASN A 135 21.22 10.28 7.08
CA ASN A 135 22.49 10.65 7.70
C ASN A 135 23.70 10.44 6.78
N ASN A 136 23.63 9.46 5.87
CA ASN A 136 24.69 9.16 4.91
C ASN A 136 24.05 8.84 3.55
N PRO A 137 23.61 9.87 2.80
CA PRO A 137 22.89 9.68 1.55
C PRO A 137 23.78 9.03 0.49
N PRO A 138 23.30 8.00 -0.22
CA PRO A 138 24.06 7.35 -1.28
C PRO A 138 24.34 8.26 -2.48
N ASP A 139 25.35 7.86 -3.25
CA ASP A 139 25.61 8.42 -4.56
C ASP A 139 24.69 7.83 -5.64
N TRP A 140 24.64 8.49 -6.79
CA TRP A 140 23.81 8.08 -7.91
C TRP A 140 24.13 6.67 -8.40
N GLN A 141 25.38 6.21 -8.31
CA GLN A 141 25.75 4.84 -8.67
C GLN A 141 24.98 3.80 -7.84
N GLU A 142 24.86 4.03 -6.53
CA GLU A 142 24.14 3.12 -5.65
C GLU A 142 22.61 3.25 -5.81
N ILE A 143 22.12 4.47 -6.05
CA ILE A 143 20.71 4.72 -6.36
C ILE A 143 20.30 3.99 -7.66
N LEU A 144 21.10 4.10 -8.71
CA LEU A 144 20.87 3.41 -9.97
C LEU A 144 20.96 1.89 -9.81
N ALA A 145 21.86 1.41 -8.95
CA ALA A 145 21.94 -0.02 -8.60
C ALA A 145 20.68 -0.49 -7.84
N TYR A 146 20.12 0.33 -6.96
CA TYR A 146 18.85 0.04 -6.26
C TYR A 146 17.68 -0.10 -7.23
N PHE A 147 17.59 0.77 -8.24
CA PHE A 147 16.55 0.73 -9.26
C PHE A 147 16.85 -0.21 -10.44
N ARG A 148 17.93 -1.00 -10.37
CA ARG A 148 18.38 -1.83 -11.49
C ARG A 148 17.28 -2.75 -12.02
N GLY A 149 17.07 -2.71 -13.34
CA GLY A 149 16.04 -3.51 -14.02
C GLY A 149 14.63 -2.95 -13.93
N SER A 150 14.45 -1.71 -13.45
CA SER A 150 13.18 -0.99 -13.47
C SER A 150 13.18 0.17 -14.46
N GLU A 151 11.99 0.61 -14.89
CA GLU A 151 11.83 1.80 -15.76
C GLU A 151 12.42 3.07 -15.13
N LEU A 152 12.46 3.16 -13.79
CA LEU A 152 13.06 4.28 -13.06
C LEU A 152 14.58 4.36 -13.26
N GLN A 153 15.26 3.24 -13.48
CA GLN A 153 16.70 3.25 -13.76
C GLN A 153 16.98 4.03 -15.05
N SER A 154 16.29 3.68 -16.13
CA SER A 154 16.40 4.36 -17.42
C SER A 154 16.00 5.84 -17.31
N TYR A 155 14.93 6.13 -16.56
CA TYR A 155 14.51 7.50 -16.28
C TYR A 155 15.60 8.33 -15.60
N PHE A 156 16.19 7.83 -14.51
CA PHE A 156 17.25 8.55 -13.79
C PHE A 156 18.53 8.69 -14.62
N ILE A 157 18.87 7.71 -15.46
CA ILE A 157 20.00 7.84 -16.40
C ILE A 157 19.73 9.00 -17.37
N HIS A 158 18.56 9.05 -18.01
CA HIS A 158 18.23 10.14 -18.93
C HIS A 158 18.15 11.51 -18.24
N LEU A 159 17.71 11.54 -16.98
CA LEU A 159 17.70 12.75 -16.16
C LEU A 159 19.13 13.26 -15.85
N LEU A 160 20.07 12.35 -15.55
CA LEU A 160 21.47 12.68 -15.26
C LEU A 160 22.27 13.05 -16.51
N GLU A 161 21.89 12.52 -17.67
CA GLU A 161 22.50 12.84 -18.96
C GLU A 161 21.94 14.14 -19.60
N ASP A 162 21.13 14.92 -18.87
CA ASP A 162 20.42 16.13 -19.34
C ASP A 162 19.54 15.91 -20.59
N LYS A 163 19.20 14.66 -20.89
CA LYS A 163 18.31 14.28 -22.01
C LYS A 163 16.84 14.52 -21.69
N LEU A 164 16.51 14.80 -20.43
CA LEU A 164 15.16 15.12 -19.97
C LEU A 164 15.15 16.46 -19.24
N LYS A 165 14.39 17.42 -19.77
CA LYS A 165 14.07 18.66 -19.07
C LYS A 165 12.72 18.51 -18.38
N VAL A 166 12.72 18.60 -17.05
CA VAL A 166 11.49 18.55 -16.26
C VAL A 166 11.13 19.96 -15.82
N HIS A 167 9.94 20.42 -16.19
CA HIS A 167 9.37 21.66 -15.69
C HIS A 167 8.40 21.36 -14.54
N PHE A 168 8.48 22.14 -13.47
CA PHE A 168 7.67 21.97 -12.27
C PHE A 168 6.97 23.27 -11.93
N ASP A 169 5.64 23.29 -12.09
CA ASP A 169 4.81 24.44 -11.73
C ASP A 169 3.90 24.06 -10.55
N PHE A 170 3.91 24.88 -9.50
CA PHE A 170 3.05 24.72 -8.32
C PHE A 170 1.75 25.51 -8.45
N ASP A 171 1.65 26.42 -9.42
CA ASP A 171 0.49 27.26 -9.66
C ASP A 171 -0.46 26.63 -10.68
N ALA A 172 -0.92 25.40 -10.39
CA ALA A 172 -2.04 24.82 -11.12
C ALA A 172 -3.37 25.41 -10.60
N HIS A 173 -3.60 26.70 -10.86
CA HIS A 173 -4.96 27.09 -11.22
C HIS A 173 -5.29 26.33 -12.49
N VAL A 174 -6.37 25.54 -12.44
CA VAL A 174 -6.88 24.77 -13.58
C VAL A 174 -7.08 25.73 -14.75
N LEU A 175 -6.11 25.79 -15.65
CA LEU A 175 -6.28 26.37 -16.97
C LEU A 175 -6.63 25.22 -17.90
N ASN A 176 -7.93 24.89 -17.91
CA ASN A 176 -8.59 24.62 -19.18
C ASN A 176 -8.31 25.83 -20.06
N SER A 177 -7.78 25.63 -21.27
CA SER A 177 -8.21 26.35 -22.48
C SER A 177 -7.45 25.84 -23.72
N ILE A 178 -8.24 25.23 -24.60
CA ILE A 178 -8.23 25.30 -26.08
C ILE A 178 -7.00 24.73 -26.80
#